data_AF-A0A3B8Y7P1-F1
#
_entry.id   AF-A0A3B8Y7P1-F1
#
_cell.length_a   1.000
_cell.length_b   1.000
_cell.length_c   1.000
_cell.angle_alpha   90.00
_cell.angle_beta   90.00
_cell.angle_gamma   90.00
#
_symmetry.space_group_name_H-M   'P 1'
#
loop_
_entity.id
_entity.type
_entity.pdbx_description
1 polymer ?
#
loop_
_entity_poly.entity_id
_entity_poly.type
_entity_poly.pdbx_seq_one_letter_code
_entity_poly.pdbx_strand_id
1 'polypeptide(L)'
;MKLFNLIPKNWSIRKKITTLMLMITILGVIFSSIIYYNILISKAKNELNMKADMLISTLDSVRKYNNDRITPLLAEQSAENFLLESIPSFSIREVFNIFKNVYQENYGDFVYKDAMINPTNIKDLATEQEINIIKKLEQQDKLLEKNIDQGFMIKNESNYFYTARPIKITQKNCLVCHTTLKKSPKSLQVLYENGTYQGNQGFNWELNKVIGTKIIYVPASQVYQTAYQNFILMIGIFIVIFALSILLVNLWLKRHIIRPINHLTKVAEAISLGDMEVNFQKQSDDEVGRLADAFTRMKTSLDLAMKRLIRKSNSGSDQST
;
A
#
# COMPACT_ATOMS: atom_id res chain seq x y z
N MET A 1 -15.64 -8.62 -27.01
CA MET A 1 -15.34 -9.41 -28.23
C MET A 1 -14.51 -8.67 -29.30
N LYS A 2 -14.26 -7.36 -29.22
CA LYS A 2 -13.47 -6.60 -30.23
C LYS A 2 -11.93 -6.71 -30.13
N LEU A 3 -11.36 -7.31 -29.06
CA LEU A 3 -9.91 -7.40 -28.88
C LEU A 3 -9.19 -8.24 -29.97
N PHE A 4 -9.85 -9.26 -30.52
CA PHE A 4 -9.24 -10.15 -31.52
C PHE A 4 -9.03 -9.48 -32.89
N ASN A 5 -9.70 -8.36 -33.17
CA ASN A 5 -9.52 -7.62 -34.43
C ASN A 5 -8.19 -6.84 -34.47
N LEU A 6 -7.48 -6.71 -33.36
CA LEU A 6 -6.17 -6.05 -33.29
C LEU A 6 -5.02 -6.94 -33.79
N ILE A 7 -5.25 -8.24 -33.95
CA ILE A 7 -4.21 -9.18 -34.39
C ILE A 7 -4.30 -9.34 -35.92
N PRO A 8 -3.25 -8.94 -36.68
CA PRO A 8 -3.27 -9.03 -38.14
C PRO A 8 -3.49 -10.47 -38.62
N LYS A 9 -4.35 -10.64 -39.63
CA LYS A 9 -4.70 -11.96 -40.16
C LYS A 9 -3.49 -12.68 -40.76
N ASN A 10 -2.54 -11.95 -41.36
CA ASN A 10 -1.34 -12.46 -42.03
C ASN A 10 -0.22 -12.93 -41.07
N TRP A 11 -0.39 -12.79 -39.76
CA TRP A 11 0.63 -13.22 -38.80
C TRP A 11 0.67 -14.74 -38.62
N SER A 12 1.88 -15.27 -38.44
CA SER A 12 2.08 -16.66 -38.04
C SER A 12 1.45 -16.92 -36.67
N ILE A 13 1.00 -18.16 -36.45
CA ILE A 13 0.33 -18.59 -35.20
C ILE A 13 1.15 -18.17 -33.96
N ARG A 14 2.49 -18.32 -34.04
CA ARG A 14 3.42 -17.87 -32.98
C ARG A 14 3.24 -16.41 -32.63
N LYS A 15 3.26 -15.51 -33.62
CA LYS A 15 3.14 -14.06 -33.39
C LYS A 15 1.80 -13.74 -32.73
N LYS A 16 0.71 -14.32 -33.24
CA LYS A 16 -0.64 -14.11 -32.70
C LYS A 16 -0.74 -14.50 -31.22
N ILE A 17 -0.25 -15.70 -30.87
CA ILE A 17 -0.28 -16.21 -29.50
C ILE A 17 0.62 -15.37 -28.59
N THR A 18 1.85 -15.05 -29.02
CA THR A 18 2.77 -14.24 -28.21
C THR A 18 2.21 -12.84 -27.95
N THR A 19 1.59 -12.19 -28.94
CA THR A 19 0.98 -10.88 -28.72
C THR A 19 -0.23 -10.94 -27.80
N LEU A 20 -1.04 -12.01 -27.88
CA LEU A 20 -2.14 -12.22 -26.94
C LEU A 20 -1.62 -12.41 -25.51
N MET A 21 -0.57 -13.23 -25.33
CA MET A 21 0.03 -13.45 -24.01
C MET A 21 0.65 -12.18 -23.44
N LEU A 22 1.35 -11.39 -24.26
CA LEU A 22 1.89 -10.09 -23.85
C LEU A 22 0.78 -9.14 -23.41
N MET A 23 -0.32 -9.07 -24.16
CA MET A 23 -1.45 -8.22 -23.81
C MET A 23 -2.09 -8.64 -22.47
N ILE A 24 -2.32 -9.94 -22.27
CA ILE A 24 -2.85 -10.49 -21.02
C ILE A 24 -1.89 -10.21 -19.87
N THR A 25 -0.58 -10.37 -20.09
CA THR A 25 0.46 -10.09 -19.10
C THR A 25 0.45 -8.63 -18.67
N ILE A 26 0.43 -7.70 -19.63
CA ILE A 26 0.42 -6.25 -19.35
C ILE A 26 -0.83 -5.90 -18.52
N LEU A 27 -2.00 -6.38 -18.93
CA LEU A 27 -3.24 -6.15 -18.18
C LEU A 27 -3.19 -6.75 -16.77
N GLY A 28 -2.66 -7.97 -16.64
CA GLY A 28 -2.49 -8.66 -15.37
C GLY A 28 -1.55 -7.89 -14.43
N VAL A 29 -0.39 -7.45 -14.93
CA VAL A 29 0.59 -6.67 -14.17
C VAL A 29 0.01 -5.33 -13.74
N ILE A 30 -0.70 -4.61 -14.62
CA ILE A 30 -1.35 -3.34 -14.25
C ILE A 30 -2.38 -3.57 -13.14
N PHE A 31 -3.28 -4.54 -13.31
CA PHE A 31 -4.32 -4.85 -12.35
C PHE A 31 -3.74 -5.27 -10.99
N SER A 32 -2.76 -6.18 -10.99
CA SER A 32 -2.10 -6.63 -9.76
C SER A 32 -1.31 -5.52 -9.09
N SER A 33 -0.65 -4.65 -9.86
CA SER A 33 0.11 -3.52 -9.33
C SER A 33 -0.81 -2.53 -8.63
N ILE A 34 -1.97 -2.21 -9.20
CA ILE A 34 -2.95 -1.31 -8.57
C ILE A 34 -3.45 -1.91 -7.24
N ILE A 35 -3.82 -3.19 -7.23
CA ILE A 35 -4.28 -3.87 -6.00
C ILE A 35 -3.18 -3.88 -4.95
N TYR A 36 -1.98 -4.30 -5.33
CA TYR A 36 -0.85 -4.43 -4.40
C TYR A 36 -0.40 -3.07 -3.85
N TYR A 37 -0.38 -2.02 -4.68
CA TYR A 37 -0.11 -0.66 -4.23
C TYR A 37 -1.10 -0.21 -3.16
N ASN A 38 -2.41 -0.44 -3.38
CA ASN A 38 -3.43 -0.09 -2.39
C ASN A 38 -3.26 -0.86 -1.07
N ILE A 39 -2.93 -2.15 -1.14
CA ILE A 39 -2.63 -2.96 0.05
C ILE A 39 -1.42 -2.42 0.80
N LEU A 40 -0.34 -2.07 0.10
CA LEU A 40 0.88 -1.53 0.70
C LEU A 40 0.63 -0.18 1.39
N ILE A 41 -0.10 0.73 0.75
CA ILE A 41 -0.45 2.04 1.34
C ILE A 41 -1.37 1.86 2.55
N SER A 42 -2.34 0.95 2.48
CA SER A 42 -3.22 0.63 3.60
C SER A 42 -2.43 0.05 4.78
N LYS A 43 -1.53 -0.89 4.51
CA LYS A 43 -0.64 -1.48 5.53
C LYS A 43 0.27 -0.43 6.16
N ALA A 44 0.89 0.43 5.35
CA ALA A 44 1.72 1.54 5.83
C ALA A 44 0.93 2.47 6.76
N LYS A 45 -0.29 2.87 6.37
CA LYS A 45 -1.16 3.70 7.20
C LYS A 45 -1.55 3.00 8.51
N ASN A 46 -1.89 1.71 8.47
CA ASN A 46 -2.22 0.95 9.67
C ASN A 46 -1.03 0.80 10.61
N GLU A 47 0.17 0.58 10.09
CA GLU A 47 1.39 0.52 10.90
C GLU A 47 1.67 1.85 11.60
N LEU A 48 1.57 2.97 10.87
CA LEU A 48 1.71 4.31 11.44
C LEU A 48 0.65 4.58 12.50
N ASN A 49 -0.61 4.22 12.23
CA ASN A 49 -1.72 4.31 13.18
C ASN A 49 -1.41 3.55 14.48
N MET A 50 -1.03 2.28 14.39
CA MET A 50 -0.76 1.45 15.57
C MET A 50 0.39 2.01 16.40
N LYS A 51 1.51 2.41 15.76
CA LYS A 51 2.65 2.99 16.46
C LYS A 51 2.27 4.29 17.18
N ALA A 52 1.57 5.19 16.49
CA ALA A 52 1.15 6.46 17.05
C ALA A 52 0.12 6.27 18.19
N ASP A 53 -0.85 5.37 18.00
CA ASP A 53 -1.90 5.08 18.97
C ASP A 53 -1.37 4.40 20.23
N MET A 54 -0.43 3.46 20.09
CA MET A 54 0.26 2.83 21.21
C MET A 54 1.06 3.86 22.02
N LEU A 55 1.80 4.74 21.33
CA LEU A 55 2.63 5.74 21.98
C LEU A 55 1.78 6.77 22.72
N ILE A 56 0.72 7.32 22.09
CA ILE A 56 -0.15 8.30 22.76
C ILE A 56 -0.92 7.66 23.92
N SER A 57 -1.30 6.38 23.83
CA SER A 57 -1.94 5.65 24.93
C SER A 57 -0.97 5.38 26.09
N THR A 58 0.30 5.15 25.78
CA THR A 58 1.35 5.01 26.80
C THR A 58 1.55 6.34 27.54
N LEU A 59 1.65 7.45 26.80
CA LEU A 59 1.77 8.78 27.42
C LEU A 59 0.51 9.15 28.22
N ASP A 60 -0.69 8.78 27.75
CA ASP A 60 -1.93 8.94 28.53
C ASP A 60 -1.88 8.17 29.84
N SER A 61 -1.29 6.98 29.85
CA SER A 61 -1.12 6.17 31.05
C SER A 61 -0.14 6.81 32.04
N VAL A 62 0.97 7.37 31.54
CA VAL A 62 1.90 8.17 32.36
C VAL A 62 1.19 9.38 32.96
N ARG A 63 0.31 10.04 32.19
CA ARG A 63 -0.41 11.25 32.62
C ARG A 63 -1.36 10.89 33.74
N LYS A 64 -2.09 9.78 33.56
CA LYS A 64 -2.99 9.23 34.57
C LYS A 64 -2.23 8.87 35.84
N TYR A 65 -1.08 8.18 35.72
CA TYR A 65 -0.24 7.86 36.88
C TYR A 65 0.23 9.12 37.62
N ASN A 66 0.72 10.14 36.89
CA ASN A 66 1.15 11.39 37.51
C ASN A 66 -0.01 12.08 38.24
N ASN A 67 -1.17 12.23 37.58
CA ASN A 67 -2.35 12.87 38.17
C ASN A 67 -2.90 12.11 39.39
N ASP A 68 -2.93 10.78 39.34
CA ASP A 68 -3.56 9.96 40.38
C ASP A 68 -2.61 9.67 41.55
N ARG A 69 -1.29 9.70 41.32
CA ARG A 69 -0.28 9.30 42.32
C ARG A 69 0.71 10.39 42.68
N ILE A 70 1.28 11.09 41.70
CA ILE A 70 2.37 12.05 41.94
C ILE A 70 1.83 13.42 42.38
N THR A 71 0.85 13.97 41.66
CA THR A 71 0.24 15.27 41.97
C THR A 71 -0.26 15.34 43.42
N PRO A 72 -1.00 14.33 43.96
CA PRO A 72 -1.44 14.37 45.36
C PRO A 72 -0.29 14.28 46.36
N LEU A 73 0.78 13.51 46.07
CA LEU A 73 1.93 13.35 46.97
C LEU A 73 2.77 14.63 47.10
N LEU A 74 2.79 15.46 46.06
CA LEU A 74 3.54 16.72 46.02
C LEU A 74 2.66 17.94 46.30
N ALA A 75 1.37 17.77 46.60
CA ALA A 75 0.40 18.88 46.62
C ALA A 75 0.77 19.98 47.62
N GLU A 76 1.24 19.61 48.81
CA GLU A 76 1.64 20.55 49.86
C GLU A 76 2.91 21.32 49.48
N GLN A 77 3.97 20.60 49.09
CA GLN A 77 5.23 21.21 48.68
C GLN A 77 5.06 22.07 47.43
N SER A 78 4.25 21.63 46.47
CA SER A 78 3.93 22.38 45.24
C SER A 78 3.16 23.67 45.51
N ALA A 79 2.36 23.72 46.58
CA ALA A 79 1.63 24.92 46.97
C ALA A 79 2.56 26.00 47.56
N GLU A 80 3.64 25.59 48.24
CA GLU A 80 4.68 26.48 48.77
C GLU A 80 5.69 26.88 47.69
N ASN A 81 6.26 25.90 46.98
CA ASN A 81 7.25 26.08 45.93
C ASN A 81 6.78 25.35 44.67
N PHE A 82 6.70 26.04 43.53
CA PHE A 82 6.12 25.43 42.33
C PHE A 82 6.99 24.28 41.79
N LEU A 83 6.59 23.02 42.03
CA LEU A 83 7.28 21.83 41.56
C LEU A 83 6.69 21.38 40.22
N LEU A 84 7.50 21.40 39.16
CA LEU A 84 7.09 21.03 37.81
C LEU A 84 6.69 19.55 37.72
N GLU A 85 7.29 18.68 38.53
CA GLU A 85 7.02 17.24 38.61
C GLU A 85 5.58 16.93 39.03
N SER A 86 4.94 17.85 39.76
CA SER A 86 3.52 17.75 40.14
C SER A 86 2.56 18.02 38.98
N ILE A 87 3.05 18.56 37.86
CA ILE A 87 2.25 18.92 36.68
C ILE A 87 2.28 17.76 35.67
N PRO A 88 1.14 17.12 35.35
CA PRO A 88 1.12 15.96 34.46
C PRO A 88 1.70 16.26 33.07
N SER A 89 1.37 17.41 32.46
CA SER A 89 1.89 17.80 31.14
C SER A 89 3.42 17.95 31.11
N PHE A 90 4.04 18.38 32.21
CA PHE A 90 5.50 18.45 32.31
C PHE A 90 6.11 17.05 32.28
N SER A 91 5.60 16.15 33.13
CA SER A 91 6.09 14.76 33.19
C SER A 91 5.97 14.04 31.85
N ILE A 92 4.88 14.24 31.11
CA ILE A 92 4.73 13.63 29.77
C ILE A 92 5.78 14.13 28.80
N ARG A 93 6.00 15.44 28.76
CA ARG A 93 6.99 16.03 27.85
C ARG A 93 8.39 15.53 28.18
N GLU A 94 8.77 15.47 29.45
CA GLU A 94 10.08 14.99 29.84
C GLU A 94 10.27 13.49 29.54
N VAL A 95 9.27 12.65 29.85
CA VAL A 95 9.31 11.22 29.51
C VAL A 95 9.44 11.02 28.00
N PHE A 96 8.69 11.79 27.20
CA PHE A 96 8.79 11.72 25.75
C PHE A 96 10.15 12.23 25.23
N ASN A 97 10.69 13.30 25.81
CA ASN A 97 12.02 13.81 25.46
C ASN A 97 13.11 12.78 25.77
N ILE A 98 13.03 12.12 26.93
CA ILE A 98 13.94 11.03 27.30
C ILE A 98 13.82 9.88 26.29
N PHE A 99 12.59 9.43 25.99
CA PHE A 99 12.35 8.39 24.98
C PHE A 99 12.97 8.75 23.64
N LYS A 100 12.72 9.96 23.14
CA LYS A 100 13.24 10.44 21.86
C LYS A 100 14.77 10.49 21.83
N ASN A 101 15.39 10.93 22.92
CA ASN A 101 16.85 11.09 23.00
C ASN A 101 17.57 9.76 23.20
N VAL A 102 17.05 8.87 24.05
CA VAL A 102 17.65 7.54 24.31
C VAL A 102 17.55 6.65 23.06
N TYR A 103 16.46 6.75 22.30
CA TYR A 103 16.21 5.94 21.11
C TYR A 103 16.27 6.77 19.83
N GLN A 104 17.21 7.71 19.77
CA GLN A 104 17.32 8.71 18.71
C GLN A 104 17.37 8.11 17.29
N GLU A 105 18.06 6.97 17.10
CA GLU A 105 18.18 6.30 15.81
C GLU A 105 16.83 5.91 15.19
N ASN A 106 15.87 5.50 16.03
CA ASN A 106 14.56 5.00 15.57
C ASN A 106 13.43 6.01 15.75
N TYR A 107 13.53 6.88 16.76
CA TYR A 107 12.43 7.74 17.19
C TYR A 107 12.81 9.22 17.29
N GLY A 108 14.02 9.63 16.91
CA GLY A 108 14.53 11.00 17.05
C GLY A 108 13.66 12.08 16.39
N ASP A 109 12.96 11.72 15.31
CA ASP A 109 12.08 12.61 14.56
C ASP A 109 10.62 12.58 15.03
N PHE A 110 10.27 11.76 16.03
CA PHE A 110 8.93 11.73 16.58
C PHE A 110 8.68 13.00 17.40
N VAL A 111 7.46 13.52 17.32
CA VAL A 111 7.08 14.74 18.05
C VAL A 111 5.80 14.49 18.83
N TYR A 112 5.84 14.76 20.13
CA TYR A 112 4.67 14.88 20.98
C TYR A 112 4.43 16.35 21.30
N LYS A 113 3.15 16.75 21.35
CA LYS A 113 2.75 18.09 21.77
C LYS A 113 1.38 18.04 22.45
N ASP A 114 1.23 18.79 23.54
CA ASP A 114 -0.08 19.22 24.02
C ASP A 114 -0.42 20.51 23.25
N ALA A 115 -1.09 20.41 22.10
CA ALA A 115 -1.47 21.60 21.33
C ALA A 115 -2.72 22.23 21.95
N MET A 116 -2.60 23.44 22.49
CA MET A 116 -3.66 24.13 23.23
C MET A 116 -3.97 25.50 22.65
N ILE A 117 -5.22 25.94 22.79
CA ILE A 117 -5.68 27.26 22.33
C ILE A 117 -5.04 28.36 23.18
N ASN A 118 -4.97 28.15 24.50
CA ASN A 118 -4.41 29.08 25.47
C ASN A 118 -3.56 28.33 26.52
N PRO A 119 -2.35 27.87 26.18
CA PRO A 119 -1.48 27.14 27.11
C PRO A 119 -0.78 28.08 28.09
N THR A 120 -0.35 27.58 29.25
CA THR A 120 0.64 28.26 30.13
C THR A 120 2.03 28.27 29.51
N ASN A 121 2.41 27.18 28.82
CA ASN A 121 3.70 27.05 28.15
C ASN A 121 3.55 27.39 26.67
N ILE A 122 4.26 28.41 26.18
CA ILE A 122 4.14 28.88 24.80
C ILE A 122 4.50 27.81 23.75
N LYS A 123 5.34 26.83 24.09
CA LYS A 123 5.68 25.70 23.19
C LYS A 123 4.47 24.82 22.87
N ASP A 124 3.44 24.87 23.72
CA ASP A 124 2.19 24.13 23.60
C ASP A 124 1.14 24.92 22.80
N LEU A 125 1.44 26.14 22.32
CA LEU A 125 0.48 26.95 21.58
C LEU A 125 0.15 26.29 20.25
N ALA A 126 -1.14 26.04 20.01
CA ALA A 126 -1.62 25.36 18.83
C ALA A 126 -1.34 26.19 17.56
N THR A 127 -0.86 25.54 16.50
CA THR A 127 -0.82 26.13 15.16
C THR A 127 -2.22 26.22 14.57
N GLU A 128 -2.40 26.97 13.47
CA GLU A 128 -3.71 27.05 12.78
C GLU A 128 -4.26 25.68 12.37
N GLN A 129 -3.39 24.79 11.89
CA GLN A 129 -3.76 23.42 11.54
C GLN A 129 -4.18 22.60 12.77
N GLU A 130 -3.45 22.74 13.89
CA GLU A 130 -3.78 22.09 15.16
C GLU A 130 -5.10 22.64 15.74
N ILE A 131 -5.40 23.94 15.58
CA ILE A 131 -6.69 24.54 15.97
C ILE A 131 -7.85 23.91 15.21
N ASN A 132 -7.69 23.65 13.91
CA ASN A 132 -8.73 22.97 13.12
C ASN A 132 -8.98 21.53 13.61
N ILE A 133 -7.92 20.82 14.01
CA ILE A 133 -8.04 19.50 14.64
C ILE A 133 -8.80 19.61 15.97
N ILE A 134 -8.48 20.59 16.81
CA ILE A 134 -9.17 20.82 18.10
C ILE A 134 -10.67 21.06 17.89
N LYS A 135 -11.04 21.91 16.91
CA LYS A 135 -12.47 22.17 16.57
C LYS A 135 -13.20 20.91 16.13
N LYS A 136 -12.55 20.07 15.32
CA LYS A 136 -13.11 18.79 14.86
C LYS A 136 -13.34 17.83 16.03
N LEU A 137 -12.34 17.69 16.91
CA LEU A 137 -12.45 16.86 18.11
C LEU A 137 -13.52 17.38 19.08
N GLU A 138 -13.67 18.69 19.22
CA GLU A 138 -14.76 19.29 20.00
C GLU A 138 -16.14 18.93 19.44
N GLN A 139 -16.29 18.91 18.11
CA GLN A 139 -17.53 18.48 17.46
C GLN A 139 -17.80 16.99 17.68
N GLN A 140 -16.79 16.13 17.53
CA GLN A 140 -16.90 14.69 17.76
C GLN A 140 -17.27 14.36 19.22
N ASP A 141 -16.72 15.10 20.18
CA ASP A 141 -17.04 14.96 21.61
C ASP A 141 -18.53 15.17 21.89
N LYS A 142 -19.15 16.16 21.22
CA LYS A 142 -20.58 16.48 21.35
C LYS A 142 -21.47 15.38 20.76
N LEU A 143 -20.98 14.69 19.73
CA LEU A 143 -21.70 13.62 19.03
C LEU A 143 -21.54 12.24 19.68
N LEU A 144 -20.75 12.12 20.76
CA LEU A 144 -20.39 10.85 21.41
C LEU A 144 -19.75 9.83 20.45
N GLU A 145 -19.08 10.34 19.40
CA GLU A 145 -18.34 9.53 18.45
C GLU A 145 -16.98 9.11 19.01
N LYS A 146 -16.26 8.27 18.24
CA LYS A 146 -14.84 8.00 18.49
C LYS A 146 -14.06 9.32 18.39
N ASN A 147 -13.71 9.89 19.53
CA ASN A 147 -13.08 11.21 19.65
C ASN A 147 -11.56 11.15 19.39
N ILE A 148 -11.21 10.82 18.14
CA ILE A 148 -9.84 10.69 17.63
C ILE A 148 -9.81 11.29 16.23
N ASP A 149 -8.79 12.12 15.96
CA ASP A 149 -8.49 12.60 14.61
C ASP A 149 -7.13 12.11 14.14
N GLN A 150 -7.05 11.70 12.88
CA GLN A 150 -5.92 11.02 12.29
C GLN A 150 -5.73 11.43 10.84
N GLY A 151 -4.50 11.71 10.44
CA GLY A 151 -4.23 12.16 9.09
C GLY A 151 -2.76 12.36 8.79
N PHE A 152 -2.51 12.94 7.62
CA PHE A 152 -1.19 13.35 7.20
C PHE A 152 -1.08 14.88 7.28
N MET A 153 0.09 15.35 7.66
CA MET A 153 0.40 16.77 7.76
C MET A 153 1.85 16.99 7.35
N ILE A 154 2.11 18.07 6.63
CA ILE A 154 3.47 18.51 6.33
C ILE A 154 3.92 19.42 7.47
N LYS A 155 5.05 19.09 8.11
CA LYS A 155 5.72 19.94 9.09
C LYS A 155 7.19 20.05 8.71
N ASN A 156 7.72 21.26 8.63
CA ASN A 156 9.11 21.54 8.26
C ASN A 156 9.52 20.76 6.99
N GLU A 157 8.73 20.88 5.92
CA GLU A 157 8.94 20.21 4.62
C GLU A 157 8.92 18.67 4.66
N SER A 158 8.62 18.07 5.82
CA SER A 158 8.57 16.62 6.02
C SER A 158 7.14 16.14 6.19
N ASN A 159 6.83 14.97 5.62
CA ASN A 159 5.53 14.34 5.74
C ASN A 159 5.43 13.56 7.06
N TYR A 160 4.47 13.95 7.90
CA TYR A 160 4.13 13.26 9.13
C TYR A 160 2.75 12.64 9.06
N PHE A 161 2.62 11.46 9.62
CA PHE A 161 1.35 10.94 10.07
C PHE A 161 1.09 11.43 11.49
N TYR A 162 -0.13 11.85 11.79
CA TYR A 162 -0.50 12.25 13.15
C TYR A 162 -1.70 11.49 13.68
N THR A 163 -1.71 11.33 15.00
CA THR A 163 -2.90 10.96 15.77
C THR A 163 -3.12 11.98 16.88
N ALA A 164 -4.36 12.42 17.02
CA ALA A 164 -4.78 13.47 17.93
C ALA A 164 -5.96 13.00 18.77
N ARG A 165 -5.94 13.35 20.05
CA ARG A 165 -7.01 13.04 21.01
C ARG A 165 -7.28 14.29 21.86
N PRO A 166 -8.55 14.57 22.21
CA PRO A 166 -8.90 15.80 22.91
C PRO A 166 -8.25 15.89 24.29
N ILE A 167 -7.96 17.11 24.71
CA ILE A 167 -7.72 17.46 26.11
C ILE A 167 -9.00 18.12 26.60
N LYS A 168 -9.86 17.33 27.26
CA LYS A 168 -11.12 17.77 27.85
C LYS A 168 -10.96 17.92 29.36
N ILE A 169 -11.40 19.06 29.91
CA ILE A 169 -11.38 19.28 31.35
C ILE A 169 -12.55 18.55 32.00
N THR A 170 -12.30 17.37 32.53
CA THR A 170 -13.34 16.54 33.17
C THR A 170 -13.31 16.61 34.70
N GLN A 171 -12.20 17.06 35.28
CA GLN A 171 -12.00 17.11 36.73
C GLN A 171 -12.01 18.56 37.24
N LYS A 172 -12.66 18.79 38.39
CA LYS A 172 -12.74 20.13 39.02
C LYS A 172 -11.38 20.60 39.60
N ASN A 173 -10.48 19.67 39.93
CA ASN A 173 -9.15 19.99 40.43
C ASN A 173 -8.32 20.83 39.43
N CYS A 174 -8.50 20.64 38.12
CA CYS A 174 -7.84 21.46 37.10
C CYS A 174 -8.19 22.94 37.24
N LEU A 175 -9.41 23.25 37.70
CA LEU A 175 -9.92 24.61 37.83
C LEU A 175 -9.39 25.34 39.08
N VAL A 176 -8.71 24.62 39.99
CA VAL A 176 -7.99 25.24 41.12
C VAL A 176 -6.89 26.15 40.60
N CYS A 177 -6.17 25.73 39.56
CA CYS A 177 -5.09 26.52 38.97
C CYS A 177 -5.55 27.31 37.74
N HIS A 178 -6.44 26.78 36.91
CA HIS A 178 -6.69 27.30 35.56
C HIS A 178 -7.94 28.19 35.42
N THR A 179 -8.55 28.65 36.53
CA THR A 179 -9.67 29.60 36.47
C THR A 179 -9.19 31.02 36.22
N THR A 180 -8.57 31.65 37.22
CA THR A 180 -7.96 32.99 37.11
C THR A 180 -6.66 33.06 37.90
N LEU A 181 -5.76 33.95 37.50
CA LEU A 181 -4.47 34.14 38.18
C LEU A 181 -4.63 34.36 39.69
N LYS A 182 -5.56 35.25 40.09
CA LYS A 182 -5.83 35.56 41.51
C LYS A 182 -6.31 34.37 42.34
N LYS A 183 -6.95 33.37 41.73
CA LYS A 183 -7.46 32.16 42.40
C LYS A 183 -6.46 31.00 42.39
N SER A 184 -5.42 31.09 41.58
CA SER A 184 -4.40 30.06 41.48
C SER A 184 -3.49 30.00 42.72
N PRO A 185 -2.77 28.89 42.97
CA PRO A 185 -1.82 28.81 44.07
C PRO A 185 -0.78 29.94 44.04
N LYS A 186 -0.35 30.43 45.22
CA LYS A 186 0.64 31.51 45.33
C LYS A 186 1.94 31.18 44.57
N SER A 187 2.37 29.93 44.66
CA SER A 187 3.56 29.43 43.94
C SER A 187 3.46 29.62 42.42
N LEU A 188 2.26 29.48 41.83
CA LEU A 188 2.04 29.76 40.42
C LEU A 188 1.96 31.27 40.14
N GLN A 189 1.32 32.05 41.02
CA GLN A 189 1.24 33.51 40.85
C GLN A 189 2.62 34.17 40.74
N VAL A 190 3.57 33.74 41.58
CA VAL A 190 4.97 34.21 41.55
C VAL A 190 5.62 34.00 40.18
N LEU A 191 5.29 32.91 39.47
CA LEU A 191 5.83 32.65 38.11
C LEU A 191 5.26 33.58 37.03
N TYR A 192 4.05 34.13 37.23
CA TYR A 192 3.53 35.17 36.35
C TYR A 192 4.09 36.55 36.72
N GLU A 193 4.22 36.82 38.03
CA GLU A 193 4.77 38.09 38.54
C GLU A 193 6.25 38.28 38.15
N ASN A 194 7.04 37.21 38.17
CA ASN A 194 8.46 37.26 37.78
C ASN A 194 8.70 37.17 36.26
N GLY A 195 7.64 37.07 35.45
CA GLY A 195 7.71 37.02 33.99
C GLY A 195 8.08 35.66 33.39
N THR A 196 8.12 34.58 34.18
CA THR A 196 8.31 33.21 33.65
C THR A 196 7.14 32.82 32.73
N TYR A 197 5.92 33.19 33.10
CA TYR A 197 4.71 33.06 32.28
C TYR A 197 4.09 34.43 32.00
N GLN A 198 3.38 34.55 30.88
CA GLN A 198 2.93 35.84 30.36
C GLN A 198 1.40 36.00 30.36
N GLY A 199 0.92 37.16 30.79
CA GLY A 199 -0.48 37.59 30.63
C GLY A 199 -1.50 36.61 31.25
N ASN A 200 -2.59 36.35 30.50
CA ASN A 200 -3.65 35.41 30.90
C ASN A 200 -3.50 34.01 30.26
N GLN A 201 -2.27 33.65 29.88
CA GLN A 201 -1.97 32.32 29.32
C GLN A 201 -2.32 31.22 30.31
N GLY A 202 -2.96 30.15 29.85
CA GLY A 202 -3.31 29.01 30.71
C GLY A 202 -4.46 29.23 31.69
N PHE A 203 -5.25 30.29 31.56
CA PHE A 203 -6.44 30.53 32.40
C PHE A 203 -7.74 30.45 31.57
N ASN A 204 -8.87 30.68 32.25
CA ASN A 204 -10.23 30.63 31.72
C ASN A 204 -10.65 29.24 31.21
N TRP A 205 -10.16 28.18 31.85
CA TRP A 205 -10.63 26.84 31.54
C TRP A 205 -12.02 26.59 32.13
N GLU A 206 -12.84 25.83 31.42
CA GLU A 206 -14.20 25.48 31.81
C GLU A 206 -14.35 23.97 31.92
N LEU A 207 -15.16 23.53 32.89
CA LEU A 207 -15.50 22.11 33.05
C LEU A 207 -16.25 21.61 31.81
N ASN A 208 -15.93 20.39 31.39
CA ASN A 208 -16.44 19.69 30.22
C ASN A 208 -16.16 20.35 28.87
N LYS A 209 -15.16 21.25 28.78
CA LYS A 209 -14.70 21.79 27.50
C LYS A 209 -13.41 21.15 27.00
N VAL A 210 -13.34 21.00 25.69
CA VAL A 210 -12.10 20.66 24.96
C VAL A 210 -11.29 21.95 24.82
N ILE A 211 -10.10 21.97 25.41
CA ILE A 211 -9.23 23.16 25.44
C ILE A 211 -7.98 23.02 24.57
N GLY A 212 -7.81 21.83 23.99
CA GLY A 212 -6.64 21.46 23.22
C GLY A 212 -6.71 20.01 22.75
N THR A 213 -5.62 19.53 22.18
CA THR A 213 -5.41 18.17 21.77
C THR A 213 -4.01 17.72 22.14
N LYS A 214 -3.88 16.50 22.62
CA LYS A 214 -2.60 15.79 22.65
C LYS A 214 -2.40 15.21 21.26
N ILE A 215 -1.23 15.42 20.68
CA ILE A 215 -0.94 15.02 19.30
C ILE A 215 0.44 14.39 19.22
N ILE A 216 0.52 13.25 18.52
CA ILE A 216 1.79 12.62 18.15
C ILE A 216 1.95 12.72 16.65
N TYR A 217 3.15 13.11 16.22
CA TYR A 217 3.60 13.10 14.85
C TYR A 217 4.66 12.00 14.68
N VAL A 218 4.42 11.14 13.70
CA VAL A 218 5.31 10.03 13.30
C VAL A 218 5.77 10.29 11.86
N PRO A 219 7.08 10.29 11.58
CA PRO A 219 7.58 10.44 10.22
C PRO A 219 6.97 9.40 9.28
N ALA A 220 6.35 9.86 8.19
CA ALA A 220 5.71 8.96 7.23
C ALA A 220 6.67 8.51 6.12
N SER A 221 7.74 9.28 5.88
CA SER A 221 8.70 9.07 4.78
C SER A 221 9.33 7.67 4.81
N GLN A 222 9.82 7.22 5.96
CA GLN A 222 10.49 5.92 6.10
C GLN A 222 9.56 4.74 5.79
N VAL A 223 8.30 4.81 6.26
CA VAL A 223 7.30 3.77 6.03
C VAL A 223 6.90 3.72 4.56
N TYR A 224 6.70 4.88 3.92
CA TYR A 224 6.37 4.95 2.50
C TYR A 224 7.54 4.54 1.60
N GLN A 225 8.78 4.88 1.94
CA GLN A 225 9.97 4.48 1.19
C GLN A 225 10.12 2.95 1.20
N THR A 226 9.93 2.33 2.37
CA THR A 226 9.94 0.86 2.50
C THR A 226 8.81 0.23 1.68
N ALA A 227 7.60 0.80 1.72
CA ALA A 227 6.48 0.33 0.90
C ALA A 227 6.80 0.43 -0.61
N TYR A 228 7.43 1.52 -1.05
CA TYR A 228 7.81 1.73 -2.44
C TYR A 228 8.91 0.76 -2.93
N GLN A 229 9.92 0.48 -2.10
CA GLN A 229 10.94 -0.52 -2.40
C GLN A 229 10.34 -1.91 -2.57
N ASN A 230 9.45 -2.30 -1.65
CA ASN A 230 8.71 -3.58 -1.73
C ASN A 230 7.80 -3.65 -2.96
N PHE A 231 7.21 -2.52 -3.37
CA PHE A 231 6.42 -2.42 -4.58
C PHE A 231 7.26 -2.67 -5.85
N ILE A 232 8.41 -2.01 -5.99
CA ILE A 232 9.32 -2.20 -7.13
C ILE A 232 9.83 -3.63 -7.19
N LEU A 233 10.28 -4.18 -6.06
CA LEU A 233 10.80 -5.54 -5.98
C LEU A 233 9.75 -6.56 -6.44
N MET A 234 8.51 -6.39 -5.98
CA MET A 234 7.39 -7.27 -6.36
C MET A 234 7.06 -7.16 -7.85
N ILE A 235 7.01 -5.95 -8.42
CA ILE A 235 6.83 -5.76 -9.86
C ILE A 235 7.96 -6.45 -10.64
N GLY A 236 9.21 -6.30 -10.19
CA GLY A 236 10.37 -6.95 -10.79
C GLY A 236 10.21 -8.47 -10.83
N ILE A 237 9.81 -9.08 -9.71
CA ILE A 237 9.54 -10.52 -9.63
C ILE A 237 8.43 -10.92 -10.60
N PHE A 238 7.33 -10.17 -10.67
CA PHE A 238 6.23 -10.46 -11.58
C PHE A 238 6.65 -10.40 -13.05
N ILE A 239 7.41 -9.37 -13.44
CA ILE A 239 7.94 -9.25 -14.80
C ILE A 239 8.80 -10.47 -15.13
N VAL A 240 9.69 -10.91 -14.23
CA VAL A 240 10.54 -12.09 -14.45
C VAL A 240 9.70 -13.36 -14.60
N ILE A 241 8.71 -13.58 -13.73
CA ILE A 241 7.82 -14.75 -13.80
C ILE A 241 7.05 -14.78 -15.12
N PHE A 242 6.48 -13.66 -15.55
CA PHE A 242 5.76 -13.59 -16.82
C PHE A 242 6.67 -13.71 -18.04
N ALA A 243 7.89 -13.15 -17.99
CA ALA A 243 8.86 -13.31 -19.07
C ALA A 243 9.25 -14.79 -19.24
N LEU A 244 9.49 -15.49 -18.12
CA LEU A 244 9.77 -16.93 -18.12
C LEU A 244 8.59 -17.75 -18.62
N SER A 245 7.36 -17.43 -18.20
CA SER A 245 6.17 -18.16 -18.66
C SER A 245 5.94 -17.99 -20.16
N ILE A 246 6.06 -16.76 -20.70
CA ILE A 246 5.98 -16.49 -22.14
C ILE A 246 7.06 -17.25 -22.91
N LEU A 247 8.29 -17.29 -22.39
CA LEU A 247 9.39 -18.04 -22.99
C LEU A 247 9.07 -19.55 -23.04
N LEU A 248 8.68 -20.13 -21.92
CA LEU A 248 8.37 -21.56 -21.81
C LEU A 248 7.21 -21.95 -22.72
N VAL A 249 6.11 -21.18 -22.72
CA VAL A 249 4.96 -21.42 -23.61
C VAL A 249 5.36 -21.32 -25.07
N ASN A 250 6.20 -20.34 -25.44
CA ASN A 250 6.70 -20.23 -26.82
C ASN A 250 7.56 -21.41 -27.25
N LEU A 251 8.42 -21.91 -26.37
CA LEU A 251 9.26 -23.08 -26.63
C LEU A 251 8.40 -24.34 -26.78
N TRP A 252 7.43 -24.52 -25.89
CA TRP A 252 6.47 -25.62 -25.93
C TRP A 252 5.64 -25.59 -27.22
N LEU A 253 5.04 -24.45 -27.55
CA LEU A 253 4.25 -24.25 -28.76
C LEU A 253 5.07 -24.52 -30.03
N LYS A 254 6.32 -24.04 -30.07
CA LYS A 254 7.23 -24.27 -31.19
C LYS A 254 7.49 -25.76 -31.40
N ARG A 255 7.69 -26.51 -30.32
CA ARG A 255 8.03 -27.94 -30.36
C ARG A 255 6.84 -28.82 -30.69
N HIS A 256 5.69 -28.59 -30.04
CA HIS A 256 4.56 -29.51 -30.09
C HIS A 256 3.50 -29.14 -31.14
N ILE A 257 3.40 -27.87 -31.54
CA ILE A 257 2.34 -27.44 -32.48
C ILE A 257 2.94 -26.93 -33.80
N ILE A 258 3.80 -25.91 -33.74
CA ILE A 258 4.25 -25.21 -34.95
C ILE A 258 5.14 -26.09 -35.83
N ARG A 259 6.12 -26.82 -35.24
CA ARG A 259 7.03 -27.69 -35.99
C ARG A 259 6.29 -28.85 -36.69
N PRO A 260 5.44 -29.64 -36.01
CA PRO A 260 4.70 -30.71 -36.66
C PRO A 260 3.75 -30.20 -37.76
N ILE A 261 3.02 -29.11 -37.53
CA ILE A 261 2.12 -28.54 -38.55
C ILE A 261 2.92 -28.11 -39.79
N ASN A 262 4.04 -27.39 -39.61
CA ASN A 262 4.88 -27.00 -40.74
C ASN A 262 5.45 -28.20 -41.49
N HIS A 263 5.75 -29.31 -40.81
CA HIS A 263 6.19 -30.54 -41.46
C HIS A 263 5.06 -31.16 -42.30
N LEU A 264 3.85 -31.27 -41.76
CA LEU A 264 2.68 -31.73 -42.50
C LEU A 264 2.41 -30.86 -43.73
N THR A 265 2.49 -29.53 -43.60
CA THR A 265 2.31 -28.61 -44.75
C THR A 265 3.34 -28.86 -45.84
N LYS A 266 4.63 -29.02 -45.50
CA LYS A 266 5.69 -29.31 -46.49
C LYS A 266 5.50 -30.64 -47.21
N VAL A 267 5.10 -31.69 -46.49
CA VAL A 267 4.82 -33.01 -47.09
C VAL A 267 3.62 -32.92 -48.03
N ALA A 268 2.57 -32.20 -47.65
CA ALA A 268 1.40 -31.99 -48.50
C ALA A 268 1.75 -31.19 -49.77
N GLU A 269 2.60 -30.16 -49.67
CA GLU A 269 3.10 -29.39 -50.83
C GLU A 269 3.90 -30.29 -51.80
N ALA A 270 4.79 -31.15 -51.29
CA ALA A 270 5.54 -32.10 -52.12
C ALA A 270 4.62 -33.09 -52.88
N ILE A 271 3.63 -33.66 -52.17
CA ILE A 271 2.60 -34.52 -52.77
C ILE A 271 1.82 -33.78 -53.86
N SER A 272 1.47 -32.52 -53.64
CA SER A 272 0.75 -31.71 -54.64
C SER A 272 1.55 -31.44 -55.91
N LEU A 273 2.89 -31.46 -55.81
CA LEU A 273 3.82 -31.33 -56.93
C LEU A 273 4.14 -32.68 -57.60
N GLY A 274 3.51 -33.77 -57.17
CA GLY A 274 3.62 -35.10 -57.78
C GLY A 274 4.62 -36.05 -57.08
N ASP A 275 5.28 -35.61 -56.02
CA ASP A 275 6.14 -36.49 -55.22
C ASP A 275 5.29 -37.34 -54.26
N MET A 276 4.92 -38.54 -54.70
CA MET A 276 4.11 -39.49 -53.91
C MET A 276 4.93 -40.35 -52.96
N GLU A 277 6.26 -40.24 -52.95
CA GLU A 277 7.14 -41.07 -52.12
C GLU A 277 7.23 -40.55 -50.68
N VAL A 278 7.04 -39.24 -50.46
CA VAL A 278 7.06 -38.64 -49.12
C VAL A 278 5.87 -39.10 -48.27
N ASN A 279 6.09 -39.33 -46.97
CA ASN A 279 5.07 -39.83 -46.04
C ASN A 279 4.82 -38.85 -44.89
N PHE A 280 3.56 -38.70 -44.49
CA PHE A 280 3.23 -38.01 -43.25
C PHE A 280 3.64 -38.88 -42.06
N GLN A 281 4.54 -38.37 -41.22
CA GLN A 281 4.94 -39.05 -39.99
C GLN A 281 4.07 -38.60 -38.82
N LYS A 282 3.42 -39.55 -38.15
CA LYS A 282 2.72 -39.29 -36.90
C LYS A 282 3.75 -39.15 -35.77
N GLN A 283 3.86 -37.93 -35.21
CA GLN A 283 4.83 -37.60 -34.15
C GLN A 283 4.17 -37.39 -32.77
N SER A 284 2.84 -37.42 -32.69
CA SER A 284 2.06 -37.22 -31.47
C SER A 284 0.76 -38.02 -31.55
N ASP A 285 0.14 -38.30 -30.41
CA ASP A 285 -1.19 -38.91 -30.29
C ASP A 285 -2.31 -37.88 -30.03
N ASP A 286 -1.97 -36.59 -30.07
CA ASP A 286 -2.91 -35.47 -29.95
C ASP A 286 -3.67 -35.17 -31.26
N GLU A 287 -4.36 -34.03 -31.30
CA GLU A 287 -5.08 -33.55 -32.48
C GLU A 287 -4.18 -33.38 -33.72
N VAL A 288 -2.91 -33.01 -33.53
CA VAL A 288 -1.93 -32.89 -34.62
C VAL A 288 -1.54 -34.27 -35.14
N GLY A 289 -1.44 -35.26 -34.26
CA GLY A 289 -1.30 -36.67 -34.62
C GLY A 289 -2.45 -37.19 -35.49
N ARG A 290 -3.68 -36.96 -35.03
CA ARG A 290 -4.90 -37.35 -35.77
C ARG A 290 -4.98 -36.66 -37.14
N LEU A 291 -4.50 -35.42 -37.23
CA LEU A 291 -4.39 -34.70 -38.50
C LEU A 291 -3.43 -35.41 -39.45
N ALA A 292 -2.25 -35.81 -38.98
CA ALA A 292 -1.29 -36.58 -39.77
C ALA A 292 -1.92 -37.87 -40.34
N ASP A 293 -2.67 -38.62 -39.52
CA ASP A 293 -3.36 -39.85 -39.96
C ASP A 293 -4.40 -39.58 -41.06
N ALA A 294 -5.15 -38.48 -40.94
CA ALA A 294 -6.11 -38.08 -41.96
C ALA A 294 -5.42 -37.74 -43.29
N PHE A 295 -4.31 -37.00 -43.24
CA PHE A 295 -3.50 -36.68 -44.42
C PHE A 295 -2.88 -37.93 -45.07
N THR A 296 -2.42 -38.90 -44.29
CA THR A 296 -1.93 -40.20 -44.79
C THR A 296 -3.00 -40.92 -45.61
N ARG A 297 -4.23 -41.05 -45.08
CA ARG A 297 -5.34 -41.69 -45.80
C ARG A 297 -5.72 -40.96 -47.09
N MET A 298 -5.63 -39.62 -47.08
CA MET A 298 -5.87 -38.80 -48.27
C MET A 298 -4.80 -39.06 -49.35
N LYS A 299 -3.52 -39.10 -48.97
CA LYS A 299 -2.42 -39.45 -49.91
C LYS A 299 -2.65 -40.80 -50.56
N THR A 300 -2.96 -41.82 -49.77
CA THR A 300 -3.21 -43.18 -50.29
C THR A 300 -4.38 -43.21 -51.27
N SER A 301 -5.45 -42.48 -50.97
CA SER A 301 -6.61 -42.38 -51.87
C SER A 301 -6.25 -41.71 -53.20
N LEU A 302 -5.45 -40.64 -53.16
CA LEU A 302 -4.99 -39.91 -54.34
C LEU A 302 -4.06 -40.77 -55.22
N ASP A 303 -3.09 -41.46 -54.61
CA ASP A 303 -2.16 -42.36 -55.31
C ASP A 303 -2.91 -43.45 -56.09
N LEU A 304 -3.90 -44.08 -55.43
CA LEU A 304 -4.73 -45.10 -56.06
C LEU A 304 -5.55 -44.53 -57.23
N ALA A 305 -6.09 -43.32 -57.11
CA ALA A 305 -6.83 -42.66 -58.17
C ALA A 305 -5.94 -42.34 -59.39
N MET A 306 -4.74 -41.81 -59.16
CA MET A 306 -3.77 -41.51 -60.23
C MET A 306 -3.31 -42.78 -60.95
N LYS A 307 -2.97 -43.85 -60.21
CA LYS A 307 -2.60 -45.15 -60.79
C LYS A 307 -3.72 -45.75 -61.64
N ARG A 308 -4.99 -45.61 -61.23
CA ARG A 308 -6.15 -46.06 -62.02
C ARG A 308 -6.31 -45.27 -63.32
N LEU A 309 -6.10 -43.96 -63.30
CA LEU A 309 -6.16 -43.11 -64.49
C LEU A 309 -5.06 -43.48 -65.49
N ILE A 310 -3.82 -43.64 -65.03
CA ILE A 310 -2.69 -44.05 -65.88
C ILE A 310 -2.94 -45.43 -66.49
N ARG A 311 -3.41 -46.40 -65.70
CA ARG A 311 -3.75 -47.74 -66.21
C ARG A 311 -4.84 -47.70 -67.29
N LYS A 312 -5.88 -46.87 -67.11
CA LYS A 312 -6.97 -46.72 -68.07
C LYS A 312 -6.50 -46.04 -69.36
N SER A 313 -5.62 -45.04 -69.26
CA SER A 313 -4.98 -44.38 -70.40
C SER A 313 -4.19 -45.38 -71.25
N ASN A 314 -3.34 -46.20 -70.62
CA ASN A 314 -2.52 -47.18 -71.34
C ASN A 314 -3.33 -48.33 -71.94
N SER A 315 -4.50 -48.69 -71.39
CA SER A 315 -5.39 -49.69 -72.00
C SER A 315 -6.20 -49.17 -73.19
N GLY A 316 -6.30 -47.85 -73.38
CA GLY A 316 -7.01 -47.24 -74.52
C GLY A 316 -6.15 -47.07 -75.78
N SER A 317 -4.82 -47.04 -75.64
CA SER A 317 -3.87 -46.92 -76.76
C SER A 317 -3.58 -48.25 -77.50
N ASP A 318 -3.85 -49.40 -76.88
CA ASP A 318 -3.71 -50.73 -77.50
C ASP A 318 -4.92 -51.14 -78.36
N GLN A 319 -5.97 -50.32 -78.44
CA GLN A 319 -7.16 -50.58 -79.27
C GLN A 319 -7.23 -49.72 -80.54
N SER A 320 -6.18 -48.96 -80.88
CA SER A 320 -6.15 -48.04 -82.03
C SER A 320 -5.03 -48.28 -83.04
N THR A 321 -4.45 -49.49 -83.08
CA THR A 321 -3.57 -49.94 -84.18
C THR A 321 -4.23 -50.99 -85.04
#